data_AF-A0A6N7PTE9-F1
#
_entry.id   AF-A0A6N7PTE9-F1
#
_cell.length_a   1.000
_cell.length_b   1.000
_cell.length_c   1.000
_cell.angle_alpha   90.00
_cell.angle_beta   90.00
_cell.angle_gamma   90.00
#
_symmetry.space_group_name_H-M   'P 1'
#
loop_
_entity.id
_entity.type
_entity.pdbx_description
1 polymer ?
#
loop_
_entity_poly.entity_id
_entity_poly.type
_entity_poly.pdbx_seq_one_letter_code
_entity_poly.pdbx_strand_id
1 'polypeptide(L)'
;MVSAYDKSLARRALGIAALVGCVVVLVVTATDEGAGLARRVALCAALAPVAGGIGALAASRIARARGETRALEALGAHPGRVLLGAALGGAIIAAIGPALVLADVADLEPLFPRPTAPSVWIAEPDGGLRDVVRGARLGPGGALEVAARSPEALAPVGAGERRVAVGLALLILAVGAPLGATQEGGSSGRAAFALLLVVAMIAAFQLVAAGHVGAFVVCVPPLVLLAHALVSRYRAVPPR
;
A
#
# COMPACT_ATOMS: atom_id res chain seq x y z
N MET A 1 -10.50 -14.75 24.82
CA MET A 1 -11.16 -13.54 25.36
C MET A 1 -10.21 -12.36 25.26
N VAL A 2 -10.69 -11.21 24.76
CA VAL A 2 -9.91 -9.96 24.64
C VAL A 2 -9.79 -9.32 26.03
N SER A 3 -8.57 -9.13 26.52
CA SER A 3 -8.33 -8.56 27.85
C SER A 3 -8.43 -7.03 27.84
N ALA A 4 -8.53 -6.41 29.02
CA ALA A 4 -8.46 -4.94 29.16
C ALA A 4 -7.11 -4.38 28.66
N TYR A 5 -6.04 -5.16 28.83
CA TYR A 5 -4.70 -4.84 28.30
C TYR A 5 -4.71 -4.77 26.77
N ASP A 6 -5.29 -5.77 26.10
CA ASP A 6 -5.39 -5.80 24.63
C ASP A 6 -6.12 -4.57 24.09
N LYS A 7 -7.22 -4.16 24.74
CA LYS A 7 -7.99 -2.96 24.36
C LYS A 7 -7.18 -1.68 24.54
N SER A 8 -6.40 -1.57 25.62
CA SER A 8 -5.53 -0.42 25.87
C SER A 8 -4.43 -0.33 24.81
N LEU A 9 -3.77 -1.45 24.52
CA LEU A 9 -2.71 -1.53 23.53
C LEU A 9 -3.22 -1.26 22.11
N ALA A 10 -4.40 -1.80 21.77
CA ALA A 10 -5.08 -1.52 20.51
C ALA A 10 -5.40 -0.03 20.33
N ARG A 11 -5.93 0.64 21.37
CA ARG A 11 -6.19 2.09 21.32
C ARG A 11 -4.93 2.92 21.10
N ARG A 12 -3.81 2.55 21.75
CA ARG A 12 -2.50 3.22 21.52
C ARG A 12 -2.04 3.03 20.07
N ALA A 13 -2.08 1.80 19.56
CA ALA A 13 -1.70 1.51 18.17
C ALA A 13 -2.58 2.25 17.17
N LEU A 14 -3.90 2.26 17.39
CA LEU A 14 -4.89 2.98 16.59
C LEU A 14 -4.58 4.48 16.57
N GLY A 15 -4.35 5.10 17.73
CA GLY A 15 -4.08 6.54 17.82
C GLY A 15 -2.79 6.94 17.10
N ILE A 16 -1.72 6.15 17.24
CA ILE A 16 -0.46 6.41 16.52
C ILE A 16 -0.63 6.20 15.02
N ALA A 17 -1.29 5.10 14.61
CA ALA A 17 -1.55 4.83 13.19
C ALA A 17 -2.43 5.91 12.55
N ALA A 18 -3.43 6.42 13.27
CA ALA A 18 -4.27 7.53 12.82
C ALA A 18 -3.46 8.82 12.64
N LEU A 19 -2.56 9.15 13.58
CA LEU A 19 -1.67 10.31 13.46
C LEU A 19 -0.76 10.19 12.22
N VAL A 20 -0.16 9.02 12.00
CA VAL A 20 0.66 8.75 10.80
C VAL A 20 -0.19 8.85 9.54
N GLY A 21 -1.43 8.35 9.57
CA GLY A 21 -2.39 8.50 8.48
C GLY A 21 -2.68 9.97 8.14
N CYS A 22 -2.88 10.83 9.14
CA CYS A 22 -3.05 12.27 8.93
C CYS A 22 -1.83 12.91 8.26
N VAL A 23 -0.62 12.53 8.68
CA VAL A 23 0.63 12.99 8.05
C VAL A 23 0.70 12.54 6.59
N VAL A 24 0.35 11.28 6.31
CA VAL A 24 0.28 10.75 4.93
C VAL A 24 -0.69 11.56 4.08
N VAL A 25 -1.91 11.82 4.58
CA VAL A 25 -2.89 12.63 3.87
C VAL A 25 -2.34 14.02 3.59
N LEU A 26 -1.77 14.68 4.60
CA LEU A 26 -1.17 16.01 4.46
C LEU A 26 -0.09 16.03 3.37
N VAL A 27 0.86 15.08 3.43
CA VAL A 27 1.95 14.99 2.45
C VAL A 27 1.38 14.78 1.05
N VAL A 28 0.49 13.80 0.85
CA VAL A 28 -0.13 13.52 -0.47
C VAL A 28 -0.87 14.75 -0.99
N THR A 29 -1.62 15.45 -0.13
CA THR A 29 -2.36 16.65 -0.54
C THR A 29 -1.47 17.83 -0.89
N ALA A 30 -0.30 17.93 -0.26
CA ALA A 30 0.67 18.99 -0.48
C ALA A 30 1.58 18.73 -1.69
N THR A 31 1.89 17.47 -1.99
CA THR A 31 2.83 17.12 -3.08
C THR A 31 2.17 16.84 -4.42
N ASP A 32 0.91 16.39 -4.46
CA ASP A 32 0.23 16.02 -5.71
C ASP A 32 -0.58 17.22 -6.24
N GLU A 33 0.11 18.33 -6.55
CA GLU A 33 -0.48 19.53 -7.13
C GLU A 33 -1.17 19.19 -8.48
N GLY A 34 -2.44 19.58 -8.63
CA GLY A 34 -3.22 19.32 -9.86
C GLY A 34 -3.84 17.92 -9.98
N ALA A 35 -3.54 16.98 -9.07
CA ALA A 35 -4.19 15.67 -9.08
C ALA A 35 -5.60 15.70 -8.48
N GLY A 36 -6.54 14.99 -9.13
CA GLY A 36 -7.91 14.83 -8.65
C GLY A 36 -8.01 14.05 -7.32
N LEU A 37 -9.14 14.22 -6.62
CA LEU A 37 -9.37 13.60 -5.31
C LEU A 37 -9.23 12.07 -5.33
N ALA A 38 -9.76 11.40 -6.37
CA ALA A 38 -9.71 9.94 -6.50
C ALA A 38 -8.28 9.39 -6.54
N ARG A 39 -7.35 10.11 -7.18
CA ARG A 39 -5.93 9.76 -7.23
C ARG A 39 -5.26 9.92 -5.86
N ARG A 40 -5.55 11.01 -5.16
CA ARG A 40 -5.06 11.24 -3.79
C ARG A 40 -5.56 10.15 -2.84
N VAL A 41 -6.83 9.76 -2.96
CA VAL A 41 -7.44 8.65 -2.21
C VAL A 41 -6.71 7.34 -2.48
N ALA A 42 -6.35 7.04 -3.73
CA ALA A 42 -5.59 5.83 -4.07
C ALA A 42 -4.19 5.79 -3.44
N LEU A 43 -3.46 6.91 -3.45
CA LEU A 43 -2.15 7.01 -2.80
C LEU A 43 -2.27 6.84 -1.28
N CYS A 44 -3.25 7.49 -0.65
CA CYS A 44 -3.52 7.32 0.77
C CYS A 44 -3.91 5.87 1.11
N ALA A 45 -4.73 5.23 0.27
CA ALA A 45 -5.14 3.83 0.46
C ALA A 45 -3.94 2.87 0.38
N ALA A 46 -3.00 3.11 -0.55
CA ALA A 46 -1.77 2.33 -0.69
C ALA A 46 -0.84 2.46 0.53
N LEU A 47 -0.87 3.60 1.22
CA LEU A 47 -0.04 3.88 2.39
C LEU A 47 -0.69 3.51 3.73
N ALA A 48 -1.99 3.23 3.78
CA ALA A 48 -2.70 2.86 5.00
C ALA A 48 -2.09 1.64 5.74
N PRO A 49 -1.62 0.57 5.06
CA PRO A 49 -0.95 -0.54 5.74
C PRO A 49 0.38 -0.15 6.40
N VAL A 50 1.10 0.83 5.83
CA VAL A 50 2.33 1.37 6.43
C VAL A 50 2.01 2.11 7.71
N ALA A 51 0.97 2.95 7.72
CA ALA A 51 0.51 3.66 8.91
C ALA A 51 0.09 2.67 10.03
N GLY A 52 -0.68 1.63 9.67
CA GLY A 52 -1.06 0.56 10.60
C GLY A 52 0.14 -0.21 11.16
N GLY A 53 1.12 -0.54 10.31
CA GLY A 53 2.37 -1.19 10.71
C GLY A 53 3.20 -0.34 11.67
N ILE A 54 3.36 0.96 11.38
CA ILE A 54 4.07 1.89 12.26
C ILE A 54 3.35 2.04 13.61
N GLY A 55 2.02 2.17 13.63
CA GLY A 55 1.26 2.25 14.87
C GLY A 55 1.40 1.01 15.73
N ALA A 56 1.32 -0.19 15.14
CA ALA A 56 1.54 -1.45 15.85
C ALA A 56 2.98 -1.57 16.38
N LEU A 57 3.98 -1.21 15.57
CA LEU A 57 5.39 -1.20 15.99
C LEU A 57 5.60 -0.26 17.18
N ALA A 58 5.19 1.00 17.06
CA ALA A 58 5.40 2.02 18.08
C ALA A 58 4.69 1.65 19.40
N ALA A 59 3.43 1.22 19.35
CA ALA A 59 2.70 0.78 20.53
C ALA A 59 3.38 -0.42 21.21
N SER A 60 3.86 -1.40 20.42
CA SER A 60 4.58 -2.56 20.98
C SER A 60 5.90 -2.16 21.63
N ARG A 61 6.64 -1.19 21.06
CA ARG A 61 7.90 -0.67 21.61
C ARG A 61 7.66 0.08 22.91
N ILE A 62 6.62 0.90 22.98
CA ILE A 62 6.24 1.62 24.21
C ILE A 62 5.87 0.63 25.31
N ALA A 63 5.05 -0.39 25.01
CA ALA A 63 4.67 -1.41 25.98
C ALA A 63 5.87 -2.21 26.50
N ARG A 64 6.81 -2.60 25.61
CA ARG A 64 8.06 -3.27 25.98
C ARG A 64 8.97 -2.37 26.83
N ALA A 65 9.11 -1.10 26.47
CA ALA A 65 9.94 -0.13 27.19
C ALA A 65 9.43 0.11 28.62
N ARG A 66 8.12 0.02 28.82
CA ARG A 66 7.48 0.10 30.15
C ARG A 66 7.53 -1.19 30.95
N GLY A 67 8.05 -2.28 30.38
CA GLY A 67 8.06 -3.60 31.02
C GLY A 67 6.68 -4.28 31.09
N GLU A 68 5.64 -3.69 30.50
CA GLU A 68 4.27 -4.24 30.53
C GLU A 68 4.24 -5.66 29.92
N THR A 69 4.97 -5.87 28.82
CA THR A 69 5.00 -7.18 28.14
C THR A 69 5.76 -8.22 28.95
N ARG A 70 6.89 -7.84 29.56
CA ARG A 70 7.70 -8.73 30.40
C ARG A 70 6.94 -9.19 31.64
N ALA A 71 6.15 -8.29 32.24
CA ALA A 71 5.31 -8.64 33.38
C ALA A 71 4.26 -9.71 33.02
N LEU A 72 3.63 -9.60 31.84
CA LEU A 72 2.67 -10.58 31.37
C LEU A 72 3.33 -11.91 30.97
N GLU A 73 4.50 -11.86 30.34
CA GLU A 73 5.29 -13.04 30.01
C GLU A 73 5.77 -13.79 31.27
N ALA A 74 6.16 -13.07 32.32
CA ALA A 74 6.51 -13.65 33.62
C ALA A 74 5.32 -14.36 34.30
N LEU A 75 4.08 -13.94 33.99
CA LEU A 75 2.85 -14.62 34.40
C LEU A 75 2.47 -15.79 33.48
N GLY A 76 3.34 -16.17 32.53
CA GLY A 76 3.14 -17.28 31.61
C GLY A 76 2.38 -16.94 30.33
N ALA A 77 2.15 -15.66 30.02
CA ALA A 77 1.51 -15.27 28.76
C ALA A 77 2.46 -15.47 27.57
N HIS A 78 1.96 -16.08 26.49
CA HIS A 78 2.72 -16.24 25.25
C HIS A 78 3.07 -14.87 24.61
N PRO A 79 4.33 -14.60 24.23
CA PRO A 79 4.77 -13.29 23.71
C PRO A 79 3.93 -12.78 22.53
N GLY A 80 3.61 -13.67 21.58
CA GLY A 80 2.78 -13.33 20.43
C GLY A 80 1.33 -12.96 20.77
N ARG A 81 0.81 -13.43 21.91
CA ARG A 81 -0.55 -13.10 22.38
C ARG A 81 -0.56 -11.71 23.01
N VAL A 82 0.46 -11.37 23.79
CA VAL A 82 0.59 -10.08 24.48
C VAL A 82 0.55 -8.90 23.49
N LEU A 83 1.09 -9.08 22.29
CA LEU A 83 1.12 -8.02 21.27
C LEU A 83 -0.04 -8.04 20.28
N LEU A 84 -1.01 -8.95 20.45
CA LEU A 84 -2.13 -9.07 19.53
C LEU A 84 -2.98 -7.79 19.51
N GLY A 85 -3.17 -7.13 20.67
CA GLY A 85 -3.85 -5.85 20.75
C GLY A 85 -3.22 -4.77 19.85
N ALA A 86 -1.89 -4.66 19.83
CA ALA A 86 -1.18 -3.71 18.97
C ALA A 86 -1.40 -4.00 17.48
N ALA A 87 -1.30 -5.28 17.09
CA ALA A 87 -1.52 -5.70 15.71
C ALA A 87 -2.96 -5.43 15.25
N LEU A 88 -3.97 -5.72 16.09
CA LEU A 88 -5.37 -5.45 15.80
C LEU A 88 -5.64 -3.94 15.65
N GLY A 89 -5.09 -3.11 16.54
CA GLY A 89 -5.23 -1.65 16.44
C GLY A 89 -4.64 -1.08 15.15
N GLY A 90 -3.47 -1.57 14.74
CA GLY A 90 -2.87 -1.22 13.46
C GLY A 90 -3.67 -1.73 12.25
N ALA A 91 -4.22 -2.95 12.33
CA ALA A 91 -5.00 -3.56 11.27
C ALA A 91 -6.30 -2.80 10.98
N ILE A 92 -6.94 -2.21 12.00
CA ILE A 92 -8.14 -1.37 11.83
C ILE A 92 -7.85 -0.18 10.90
N ILE A 93 -6.76 0.57 11.14
CA ILE A 93 -6.38 1.69 10.27
C ILE A 93 -5.97 1.18 8.89
N ALA A 94 -5.19 0.10 8.84
CA ALA A 94 -4.74 -0.44 7.57
C ALA A 94 -5.89 -0.94 6.68
N ALA A 95 -6.98 -1.43 7.27
CA ALA A 95 -8.18 -1.89 6.55
C ALA A 95 -8.95 -0.77 5.83
N ILE A 96 -8.68 0.51 6.15
CA ILE A 96 -9.25 1.65 5.41
C ILE A 96 -8.79 1.61 3.95
N GLY A 97 -7.52 1.26 3.68
CA GLY A 97 -6.98 1.16 2.32
C GLY A 97 -7.79 0.25 1.39
N PRO A 98 -7.91 -1.06 1.66
CA PRO A 98 -8.70 -1.96 0.84
C PRO A 98 -10.18 -1.55 0.77
N ALA A 99 -10.77 -0.99 1.85
CA ALA A 99 -12.14 -0.51 1.83
C ALA A 99 -12.34 0.62 0.81
N LEU A 100 -11.43 1.60 0.75
CA LEU A 100 -11.48 2.70 -0.22
C LEU A 100 -11.33 2.20 -1.67
N VAL A 101 -10.42 1.23 -1.89
CA VAL A 101 -10.18 0.65 -3.21
C VAL A 101 -11.38 -0.16 -3.70
N LEU A 102 -11.97 -1.00 -2.83
CA LEU A 102 -13.10 -1.85 -3.20
C LEU A 102 -14.42 -1.06 -3.32
N ALA A 103 -14.53 0.10 -2.67
CA ALA A 103 -15.68 1.01 -2.79
C ALA A 103 -15.65 1.89 -4.06
N ASP A 104 -14.68 1.70 -4.95
CA ASP A 104 -14.55 2.46 -6.21
C ASP A 104 -14.41 3.98 -6.04
N VAL A 105 -13.77 4.41 -4.95
CA VAL A 105 -13.50 5.84 -4.67
C VAL A 105 -12.07 6.22 -5.09
N ALA A 106 -11.23 5.23 -5.38
CA ALA A 106 -9.80 5.37 -5.66
C ALA A 106 -9.50 5.15 -7.15
N ASP A 107 -8.85 6.13 -7.79
CA ASP A 107 -8.28 5.96 -9.13
C ASP A 107 -6.92 5.27 -9.01
N LEU A 108 -6.88 4.00 -9.39
CA LEU A 108 -5.69 3.15 -9.27
C LEU A 108 -4.74 3.25 -10.46
N GLU A 109 -5.14 3.90 -11.56
CA GLU A 109 -4.31 3.94 -12.77
C GLU A 109 -2.89 4.51 -12.50
N PRO A 110 -2.71 5.53 -11.63
CA PRO A 110 -1.38 6.01 -11.25
C PRO A 110 -0.47 4.97 -10.57
N LEU A 111 -1.03 3.91 -9.97
CA LEU A 111 -0.24 2.82 -9.37
C LEU A 111 0.34 1.85 -10.42
N PHE A 112 -0.17 1.91 -11.65
CA PHE A 112 0.30 1.12 -12.78
C PHE A 112 0.96 2.05 -13.80
N PRO A 113 2.22 2.49 -13.55
CA PRO A 113 2.91 3.38 -14.46
C PRO A 113 3.05 2.69 -15.82
N ARG A 114 2.28 3.17 -16.79
CA ARG A 114 2.43 2.73 -18.18
C ARG A 114 3.45 3.64 -18.85
N PRO A 115 4.43 3.08 -19.59
CA PRO A 115 5.14 3.87 -20.58
C PRO A 115 4.06 4.51 -21.46
N THR A 116 4.03 5.85 -21.50
CA THR A 116 3.19 6.50 -22.51
C THR A 116 3.72 6.01 -23.84
N ALA A 117 2.85 5.41 -24.66
CA ALA A 117 3.25 4.94 -25.98
C ALA A 117 3.99 6.09 -26.68
N PRO A 118 5.16 5.81 -27.31
CA PRO A 118 5.96 6.86 -27.91
C PRO A 118 5.09 7.63 -28.89
N SER A 119 5.09 8.96 -28.78
CA SER A 119 4.33 9.82 -29.70
C SER A 119 4.86 9.61 -31.11
N VAL A 120 4.03 9.05 -31.98
CA VAL A 120 4.35 8.94 -33.40
C VAL A 120 3.75 10.15 -34.07
N TRP A 121 4.60 11.03 -34.59
CA TRP A 121 4.17 12.21 -35.33
C TRP A 121 4.24 11.92 -36.82
N ILE A 122 3.11 12.08 -37.51
CA ILE A 122 3.01 11.96 -38.95
C ILE A 122 2.73 13.35 -39.52
N ALA A 123 3.50 13.75 -40.56
CA ALA A 123 3.24 14.98 -41.29
C ALA A 123 1.93 14.88 -42.08
N GLU A 124 1.08 15.89 -41.94
CA GLU A 124 -0.18 16.02 -42.69
C GLU A 124 0.03 16.85 -43.97
N PRO A 125 -0.79 16.64 -45.03
CA PRO A 125 -0.61 17.31 -46.31
C PRO A 125 -0.72 18.85 -46.27
N ASP A 126 -1.30 19.40 -45.21
CA ASP A 126 -1.48 20.84 -44.98
C ASP A 126 -0.29 21.49 -44.25
N GLY A 127 0.79 20.73 -44.01
CA GLY A 127 1.98 21.20 -43.30
C GLY A 127 1.89 21.09 -41.78
N GLY A 128 0.82 20.49 -41.24
CA GLY A 128 0.72 20.13 -39.83
C GLY A 128 1.45 18.83 -39.46
N LEU A 129 1.58 18.56 -38.17
CA LEU A 129 2.00 17.26 -37.62
C LEU A 129 0.87 16.69 -36.76
N ARG A 130 0.54 15.41 -36.93
CA ARG A 130 -0.43 14.72 -36.09
C ARG A 130 0.23 13.63 -35.25
N ASP A 131 0.03 13.69 -33.94
CA ASP A 131 0.33 12.61 -33.02
C ASP A 131 -0.76 11.54 -33.16
N VAL A 132 -0.43 10.44 -33.85
CA VAL A 132 -1.39 9.34 -34.09
C VAL A 132 -1.78 8.63 -32.81
N VAL A 133 -0.93 8.70 -31.79
CA VAL A 133 -1.09 7.99 -30.52
C VAL A 133 -1.89 8.83 -29.53
N ARG A 134 -1.64 10.14 -29.48
CA ARG A 134 -2.30 11.05 -28.54
C ARG A 134 -3.48 11.81 -29.14
N GLY A 135 -3.69 11.72 -30.45
CA GLY A 135 -4.75 12.42 -31.17
C GLY A 135 -4.56 13.94 -31.20
N ALA A 136 -3.35 14.42 -30.88
CA ALA A 136 -3.02 15.84 -30.93
C ALA A 136 -2.59 16.22 -32.35
N ARG A 137 -2.94 17.42 -32.79
CA ARG A 137 -2.51 17.98 -34.07
C ARG A 137 -1.80 19.29 -33.82
N LEU A 138 -0.64 19.47 -34.44
CA LEU A 138 0.11 20.70 -34.46
C LEU A 138 -0.08 21.30 -35.86
N GLY A 139 -0.82 22.39 -35.95
CA GLY A 139 -1.03 23.09 -37.22
C GLY A 139 0.27 23.72 -37.76
N PRO A 140 0.29 24.12 -39.03
CA PRO A 140 1.48 24.68 -39.71
C PRO A 140 2.02 25.98 -39.07
N GLY A 141 1.20 26.68 -38.28
CA GLY A 141 1.60 27.86 -37.49
C GLY A 141 2.06 27.56 -36.06
N GLY A 142 2.22 26.29 -35.67
CA GLY A 142 2.56 25.89 -34.29
C GLY A 142 1.37 25.87 -33.33
N ALA A 143 0.14 26.05 -33.82
CA ALA A 143 -1.08 25.93 -33.01
C ALA A 143 -1.32 24.46 -32.65
N LEU A 144 -1.44 24.15 -31.36
CA LEU A 144 -1.71 22.81 -30.88
C LEU A 144 -3.23 22.61 -30.69
N GLU A 145 -3.83 21.82 -31.57
CA GLU A 145 -5.21 21.35 -31.46
C GLU A 145 -5.20 19.98 -30.78
N VAL A 146 -5.62 19.94 -29.51
CA VAL A 146 -5.82 18.67 -28.80
C VAL A 146 -7.24 18.21 -29.10
N ALA A 147 -7.40 17.21 -29.97
CA ALA A 147 -8.70 16.58 -30.14
C ALA A 147 -9.12 15.99 -28.79
N ALA A 148 -10.34 16.30 -28.33
CA ALA A 148 -10.90 15.73 -27.12
C ALA A 148 -10.82 14.20 -27.24
N ARG A 149 -10.03 13.55 -26.37
CA ARG A 149 -9.93 12.09 -26.34
C ARG A 149 -11.33 11.51 -26.23
N SER A 150 -11.68 10.57 -27.11
CA SER A 150 -12.85 9.72 -26.87
C SER A 150 -12.63 8.98 -25.53
N PRO A 151 -13.51 9.16 -24.53
CA PRO A 151 -13.38 8.49 -23.24
C PRO A 151 -13.48 6.95 -23.35
N GLU A 152 -14.15 6.45 -24.40
CA GLU A 152 -14.45 5.03 -24.58
C GLU A 152 -13.29 4.22 -25.17
N ALA A 153 -12.33 4.85 -25.85
CA ALA A 153 -11.18 4.15 -26.45
C ALA A 153 -10.08 3.77 -25.42
N LEU A 154 -10.22 4.20 -24.17
CA LEU A 154 -9.17 4.11 -23.15
C LEU A 154 -9.54 3.31 -21.92
N ALA A 155 -10.77 2.76 -21.81
CA ALA A 155 -11.11 1.87 -20.70
C ALA A 155 -10.14 0.67 -20.73
N PRO A 156 -9.18 0.59 -19.80
CA PRO A 156 -8.14 -0.39 -19.92
C PRO A 156 -8.75 -1.77 -19.65
N VAL A 157 -8.65 -2.67 -20.62
CA VAL A 157 -9.02 -4.07 -20.47
C VAL A 157 -8.43 -4.58 -19.15
N GLY A 158 -9.30 -5.07 -18.25
CA GLY A 158 -8.90 -5.56 -16.92
C GLY A 158 -8.90 -4.53 -15.76
N ALA A 159 -9.51 -3.35 -15.90
CA ALA A 159 -9.63 -2.38 -14.81
C ALA A 159 -10.26 -2.97 -13.52
N GLY A 160 -11.34 -3.75 -13.67
CA GLY A 160 -12.00 -4.43 -12.55
C GLY A 160 -11.11 -5.50 -11.88
N GLU A 161 -10.40 -6.30 -12.68
CA GLU A 161 -9.47 -7.31 -12.16
C GLU A 161 -8.32 -6.67 -11.37
N ARG A 162 -7.72 -5.59 -11.90
CA ARG A 162 -6.67 -4.84 -11.20
C ARG A 162 -7.16 -4.27 -9.88
N ARG A 163 -8.38 -3.75 -9.82
CA ARG A 163 -8.98 -3.27 -8.58
C ARG A 163 -9.14 -4.36 -7.54
N VAL A 164 -9.68 -5.52 -7.93
CA VAL A 164 -9.83 -6.67 -7.03
C VAL A 164 -8.46 -7.15 -6.53
N ALA A 165 -7.48 -7.27 -7.41
CA ALA A 165 -6.13 -7.69 -7.04
C ALA A 165 -5.46 -6.72 -6.06
N VAL A 166 -5.51 -5.40 -6.32
CA VAL A 166 -4.96 -4.38 -5.41
C VAL A 166 -5.72 -4.37 -4.08
N GLY A 167 -7.05 -4.47 -4.10
CA GLY A 167 -7.86 -4.58 -2.89
C GLY A 167 -7.47 -5.79 -2.03
N LEU A 168 -7.28 -6.96 -2.63
CA LEU A 168 -6.81 -8.17 -1.94
C LEU A 168 -5.39 -8.01 -1.40
N ALA A 169 -4.47 -7.46 -2.19
CA ALA A 169 -3.09 -7.19 -1.76
C ALA A 169 -3.07 -6.27 -0.54
N LEU A 170 -3.87 -5.20 -0.54
CA LEU A 170 -4.02 -4.29 0.60
C LEU A 170 -4.70 -4.96 1.80
N LEU A 171 -5.69 -5.83 1.59
CA LEU A 171 -6.31 -6.61 2.66
C LEU A 171 -5.30 -7.53 3.35
N ILE A 172 -4.45 -8.20 2.56
CA ILE A 172 -3.38 -9.05 3.09
C ILE A 172 -2.36 -8.20 3.85
N LEU A 173 -1.96 -7.04 3.30
CA LEU A 173 -1.05 -6.11 3.98
C LEU A 173 -1.66 -5.53 5.27
N ALA A 174 -2.98 -5.30 5.30
CA ALA A 174 -3.66 -4.77 6.47
C ALA A 174 -3.53 -5.69 7.69
N VAL A 175 -3.36 -6.99 7.46
CA VAL A 175 -3.09 -7.97 8.52
C VAL A 175 -1.59 -8.22 8.66
N GLY A 176 -0.89 -8.45 7.54
CA GLY A 176 0.51 -8.84 7.50
C GLY A 176 1.46 -7.78 8.04
N ALA A 177 1.26 -6.50 7.71
CA ALA A 177 2.16 -5.43 8.15
C ALA A 177 2.09 -5.18 9.66
N PRO A 178 0.92 -5.03 10.31
CA PRO A 178 0.84 -4.92 11.78
C PRO A 178 1.35 -6.18 12.49
N LEU A 179 1.06 -7.38 11.98
CA LEU A 179 1.57 -8.61 12.57
C LEU A 179 3.10 -8.68 12.50
N GLY A 180 3.69 -8.49 11.32
CA GLY A 180 5.15 -8.46 11.11
C GLY A 180 5.82 -7.34 11.92
N ALA A 181 5.15 -6.19 12.08
CA ALA A 181 5.62 -5.06 12.87
C ALA A 181 5.88 -5.41 14.34
N THR A 182 5.01 -6.23 14.94
CA THR A 182 5.07 -6.59 16.38
C THR A 182 6.13 -7.63 16.73
N GLN A 183 6.72 -8.31 15.74
CA GLN A 183 7.60 -9.45 15.97
C GLN A 183 8.95 -9.10 16.55
N GLU A 184 9.57 -10.07 17.22
CA GLU A 184 10.92 -9.95 17.77
C GLU A 184 11.94 -10.42 16.74
N GLY A 185 13.07 -9.70 16.66
CA GLY A 185 14.12 -9.97 15.69
C GLY A 185 15.11 -8.81 15.59
N GLY A 186 16.25 -9.08 14.96
CA GLY A 186 17.26 -8.06 14.66
C GLY A 186 16.69 -6.95 13.79
N SER A 187 16.99 -5.69 14.12
CA SER A 187 16.52 -4.52 13.37
C SER A 187 17.01 -4.55 11.92
N SER A 188 18.25 -4.99 11.69
CA SER A 188 18.86 -5.10 10.37
C SER A 188 18.13 -6.10 9.47
N GLY A 189 17.86 -7.31 9.94
CA GLY A 189 17.14 -8.34 9.18
C GLY A 189 15.72 -7.91 8.82
N ARG A 190 15.02 -7.23 9.74
CA ARG A 190 13.68 -6.69 9.48
C ARG A 190 13.70 -5.56 8.46
N ALA A 191 14.69 -4.67 8.54
CA ALA A 191 14.85 -3.59 7.57
C ALA A 191 15.17 -4.13 6.16
N ALA A 192 16.08 -5.10 6.07
CA ALA A 192 16.41 -5.76 4.79
C ALA A 192 15.20 -6.47 4.19
N PHE A 193 14.42 -7.20 5.00
CA PHE A 193 13.20 -7.86 4.55
C PHE A 193 12.14 -6.85 4.08
N ALA A 194 11.94 -5.76 4.82
CA ALA A 194 11.01 -4.69 4.42
C ALA A 194 11.44 -4.04 3.10
N LEU A 195 12.74 -3.76 2.93
CA LEU A 195 13.28 -3.21 1.68
C LEU A 195 13.05 -4.16 0.51
N LEU A 196 13.37 -5.45 0.67
CA LEU A 196 13.13 -6.48 -0.34
C LEU A 196 11.64 -6.55 -0.72
N LEU A 197 10.75 -6.46 0.27
CA LEU A 197 9.31 -6.46 0.05
C LEU A 197 8.86 -5.26 -0.79
N VAL A 198 9.38 -4.06 -0.50
CA VAL A 198 9.08 -2.84 -1.26
C VAL A 198 9.57 -2.98 -2.70
N VAL A 199 10.80 -3.47 -2.91
CA VAL A 199 11.34 -3.72 -4.26
C VAL A 199 10.49 -4.73 -5.02
N ALA A 200 10.11 -5.84 -4.38
CA ALA A 200 9.27 -6.87 -4.97
C ALA A 200 7.86 -6.34 -5.32
N MET A 201 7.28 -5.50 -4.47
CA MET A 201 6.01 -4.82 -4.74
C MET A 201 6.12 -3.91 -5.97
N ILE A 202 7.15 -3.06 -6.03
CA ILE A 202 7.38 -2.19 -7.19
C ILE A 202 7.53 -3.04 -8.46
N ALA A 203 8.35 -4.09 -8.44
CA ALA A 203 8.52 -4.99 -9.58
C ALA A 203 7.21 -5.65 -10.02
N ALA A 204 6.38 -6.12 -9.07
CA ALA A 204 5.08 -6.71 -9.37
C ALA A 204 4.13 -5.72 -10.05
N PHE A 205 4.02 -4.49 -9.52
CA PHE A 205 3.22 -3.43 -10.13
C PHE A 205 3.70 -3.07 -11.54
N GLN A 206 5.02 -2.98 -11.74
CA GLN A 206 5.62 -2.69 -13.06
C GLN A 206 5.35 -3.80 -14.08
N LEU A 207 5.48 -5.07 -13.69
CA LEU A 207 5.20 -6.22 -14.57
C LEU A 207 3.72 -6.28 -14.98
N VAL A 208 2.80 -5.99 -14.05
CA VAL A 208 1.36 -5.90 -14.35
C VAL A 208 1.05 -4.69 -15.23
N ALA A 209 1.67 -3.54 -14.95
CA ALA A 209 1.50 -2.33 -15.75
C ALA A 209 1.96 -2.51 -17.21
N ALA A 210 3.04 -3.26 -17.41
CA ALA A 210 3.58 -3.62 -18.72
C ALA A 210 2.81 -4.76 -19.42
N GLY A 211 1.83 -5.38 -18.76
CA GLY A 211 1.03 -6.47 -19.33
C GLY A 211 1.78 -7.80 -19.48
N HIS A 212 2.93 -7.97 -18.82
CA HIS A 212 3.70 -9.21 -18.88
C HIS A 212 3.10 -10.33 -18.02
N VAL A 213 2.33 -9.98 -16.98
CA VAL A 213 1.72 -10.92 -16.02
C VAL A 213 0.32 -10.47 -15.61
N GLY A 214 -0.48 -11.39 -15.06
CA GLY A 214 -1.83 -11.09 -14.56
C GLY A 214 -1.84 -10.25 -13.28
N ALA A 215 -2.96 -9.56 -13.01
CA ALA A 215 -3.05 -8.56 -11.94
C ALA A 215 -2.77 -9.13 -10.53
N PHE A 216 -3.10 -10.39 -10.30
CA PHE A 216 -2.94 -11.07 -9.01
C PHE A 216 -1.47 -11.30 -8.58
N VAL A 217 -0.49 -11.07 -9.46
CA VAL A 217 0.93 -11.09 -9.06
C VAL A 217 1.25 -10.05 -7.99
N VAL A 218 0.50 -8.94 -7.93
CA VAL A 218 0.60 -7.92 -6.86
C VAL A 218 0.32 -8.50 -5.46
N CYS A 219 -0.42 -9.61 -5.35
CA CYS A 219 -0.67 -10.27 -4.07
C CYS A 219 0.51 -11.10 -3.56
N VAL A 220 1.51 -11.42 -4.39
CA VAL A 220 2.62 -12.32 -4.01
C VAL A 220 3.47 -11.73 -2.87
N PRO A 221 4.01 -10.50 -2.96
CA PRO A 221 4.81 -9.97 -1.85
C PRO A 221 4.03 -9.85 -0.53
N PRO A 222 2.78 -9.34 -0.47
CA PRO A 222 1.96 -9.33 0.74
C PRO A 222 1.75 -10.71 1.34
N LEU A 223 1.54 -11.75 0.51
CA LEU A 223 1.41 -13.12 0.98
C LEU A 223 2.71 -13.61 1.62
N VAL A 224 3.87 -13.28 1.03
CA VAL A 224 5.18 -13.61 1.62
C VAL A 224 5.37 -12.92 2.97
N LEU A 225 5.00 -11.64 3.09
CA LEU A 225 5.01 -10.93 4.37
C LEU A 225 4.10 -11.60 5.41
N LEU A 226 2.86 -11.91 5.03
CA LEU A 226 1.89 -12.53 5.92
C LEU A 226 2.36 -13.93 6.35
N ALA A 227 2.81 -14.76 5.42
CA ALA A 227 3.36 -16.08 5.69
C ALA A 227 4.59 -15.99 6.61
N HIS A 228 5.51 -15.06 6.34
CA HIS A 228 6.65 -14.79 7.21
C HIS A 228 6.20 -14.43 8.63
N ALA A 229 5.22 -13.52 8.76
CA ALA A 229 4.68 -13.10 10.05
C ALA A 229 3.93 -14.23 10.78
N LEU A 230 3.32 -15.17 10.07
CA LEU A 230 2.67 -16.33 10.68
C LEU A 230 3.68 -17.39 11.13
N VAL A 231 4.66 -17.72 10.29
CA VAL A 231 5.65 -18.77 10.58
C VAL A 231 6.57 -18.38 11.74
N SER A 232 7.04 -17.13 11.78
CA SER A 232 7.92 -16.64 12.84
C SER A 232 7.23 -16.54 14.20
N ARG A 233 5.89 -16.55 14.29
CA ARG A 233 5.18 -16.68 15.57
C ARG A 233 5.40 -18.03 16.25
N TYR A 234 5.70 -19.08 15.48
CA TYR A 234 5.86 -20.44 15.99
C TYR A 234 7.31 -20.81 16.29
N ARG A 235 8.28 -19.98 15.91
CA ARG A 235 9.69 -20.21 16.26
C ARG A 235 9.91 -19.77 17.71
N ALA A 236 10.09 -20.75 18.60
CA ALA A 236 10.51 -20.50 19.96
C ALA A 236 11.82 -19.69 19.95
N VAL A 237 11.81 -18.53 20.62
CA VAL A 237 13.06 -17.82 20.91
C VAL A 237 13.77 -18.64 21.97
N PRO A 238 15.00 -19.15 21.74
CA PRO A 238 15.74 -19.83 22.78
C PRO A 238 15.93 -18.88 23.97
N PRO A 239 15.81 -19.36 25.21
CA PRO A 239 16.01 -18.54 26.39
C PRO A 239 17.40 -17.88 26.32
N ARG A 240 17.44 -16.56 26.55
CA ARG A 240 18.67 -15.78 26.69
C ARG A 240 19.16 -15.80 28.12
#